data_AF-A0A4Z1KYG1-F1
#
_entry.id   AF-A0A4Z1KYG1-F1
#
_cell.length_a   1.000
_cell.length_b   1.000
_cell.length_c   1.000
_cell.angle_alpha   90.00
_cell.angle_beta   90.00
_cell.angle_gamma   90.00
#
_symmetry.space_group_name_H-M   'P 1'
#
loop_
_entity.id
_entity.type
_entity.pdbx_description
1 polymer ?
#
loop_
_entity_poly.entity_id
_entity_poly.type
_entity_poly.pdbx_seq_one_letter_code
_entity_poly.pdbx_strand_id
1 'polypeptide(L)'
;MAPSMRHHTLALRNRRAIASVPVSGSTTPNSSAYPSAYPSDAEDITLATRKQKQPFPFLSLPSELRTKIYALIFAPFPPIIDLDPTTFSIIHRQKLLSLFSVCKQIYNESSHHFFSTYTFRIFPVHPGRYFKTKKPLLARLPAQYRNSITTLELRLGPGWNSPPRGWIVSPLLGLSDCTSVRVLKIFVECDPSDAIFKGFRAGDGFYEGFCQELLEGIFRDVKGIQTVEFDAFPGVQRTGDMMNGLREVVERHKKVVGWGPERGWGLEKPGEVRERIWLDAVLVHGVGRARVIPAGVEAIVASA
;
A
#
# COMPACT_ATOMS: atom_id res chain seq x y z
N MET A 1 23.60 25.88 -44.49
CA MET A 1 22.49 26.82 -44.29
C MET A 1 21.59 26.26 -43.20
N ALA A 2 21.56 26.90 -42.03
CA ALA A 2 20.74 26.50 -40.89
C ALA A 2 19.74 27.61 -40.54
N PRO A 3 18.53 27.26 -40.07
CA PRO A 3 17.78 28.10 -39.13
C PRO A 3 17.31 27.25 -37.93
N SER A 4 17.68 27.59 -36.69
CA SER A 4 17.20 28.68 -35.84
C SER A 4 16.27 28.13 -34.76
N MET A 5 16.84 27.89 -33.57
CA MET A 5 16.14 27.59 -32.34
C MET A 5 15.48 28.86 -31.78
N ARG A 6 14.24 28.75 -31.28
CA ARG A 6 13.60 29.78 -30.46
C ARG A 6 13.51 29.32 -29.02
N HIS A 7 14.21 30.04 -28.14
CA HIS A 7 14.08 29.98 -26.69
C HIS A 7 12.92 30.88 -26.24
N HIS A 8 12.05 30.37 -25.38
CA HIS A 8 11.06 31.16 -24.64
C HIS A 8 11.49 31.26 -23.18
N THR A 9 11.91 32.46 -22.78
CA THR A 9 12.22 32.85 -21.40
C THR A 9 11.04 33.62 -20.84
N LEU A 10 10.43 33.15 -19.76
CA LEU A 10 9.39 33.87 -19.03
C LEU A 10 10.01 34.68 -17.88
N ALA A 11 9.73 35.98 -17.89
CA ALA A 11 10.27 36.97 -16.98
C ALA A 11 9.51 37.04 -15.65
N LEU A 12 10.27 37.21 -14.56
CA LEU A 12 9.80 37.60 -13.23
C LEU A 12 9.21 39.02 -13.27
N ARG A 13 8.07 39.23 -12.59
CA ARG A 13 7.54 40.57 -12.30
C ARG A 13 7.23 40.69 -10.81
N ASN A 14 7.92 41.62 -10.17
CA ASN A 14 7.83 42.00 -8.77
C ASN A 14 7.49 43.51 -8.71
N ARG A 15 6.46 43.94 -7.98
CA ARG A 15 6.23 45.37 -7.60
C ARG A 15 5.37 45.52 -6.31
N ARG A 16 6.03 46.02 -5.23
CA ARG A 16 5.71 47.08 -4.20
C ARG A 16 4.26 47.22 -3.66
N ALA A 17 3.97 47.18 -2.33
CA ALA A 17 4.17 48.14 -1.20
C ALA A 17 3.31 49.44 -1.33
N ILE A 18 2.55 50.03 -0.37
CA ILE A 18 2.78 50.58 1.01
C ILE A 18 1.36 50.95 1.62
N ALA A 19 1.03 50.87 2.93
CA ALA A 19 0.91 51.98 3.94
C ALA A 19 0.08 51.48 5.17
N SER A 20 0.55 51.41 6.43
CA SER A 20 0.69 52.39 7.56
C SER A 20 -0.58 52.70 8.42
N VAL A 21 -0.40 52.59 9.76
CA VAL A 21 -1.33 52.63 10.94
C VAL A 21 -1.73 54.08 11.39
N PRO A 22 -2.69 54.31 12.32
CA PRO A 22 -2.43 54.42 13.80
C PRO A 22 -3.58 53.85 14.71
N VAL A 23 -3.38 53.18 15.87
CA VAL A 23 -3.01 53.52 17.28
C VAL A 23 -4.15 54.03 18.23
N SER A 24 -4.38 53.22 19.28
CA SER A 24 -4.82 53.45 20.69
C SER A 24 -6.24 53.87 21.12
N GLY A 25 -6.73 53.16 22.14
CA GLY A 25 -7.83 53.55 23.04
C GLY A 25 -8.06 52.53 24.17
N SER A 26 -7.43 52.75 25.32
CA SER A 26 -7.62 52.01 26.58
C SER A 26 -8.89 52.49 27.30
N THR A 27 -9.66 51.59 27.92
CA THR A 27 -10.28 51.74 29.26
C THR A 27 -11.17 50.52 29.60
N THR A 28 -10.87 49.82 30.69
CA THR A 28 -11.79 48.94 31.44
C THR A 28 -12.35 49.70 32.65
N PRO A 29 -13.48 49.25 33.21
CA PRO A 29 -13.40 48.83 34.63
C PRO A 29 -14.27 47.60 35.01
N ASN A 30 -13.73 46.84 35.98
CA ASN A 30 -14.32 46.15 37.15
C ASN A 30 -15.71 45.48 37.04
N SER A 31 -16.06 44.37 37.69
CA SER A 31 -15.43 43.41 38.61
C SER A 31 -16.54 42.41 38.97
N SER A 32 -16.26 41.10 39.01
CA SER A 32 -16.89 40.18 39.97
C SER A 32 -16.01 38.94 40.11
N ALA A 33 -15.03 39.04 41.01
CA ALA A 33 -14.21 37.92 41.42
C ALA A 33 -14.98 37.05 42.43
N TYR A 34 -15.14 35.77 42.12
CA TYR A 34 -15.25 34.71 43.14
C TYR A 34 -13.82 34.25 43.45
N PRO A 35 -13.38 34.17 44.72
CA PRO A 35 -12.04 33.72 45.05
C PRO A 35 -11.95 32.20 44.86
N SER A 36 -11.29 31.76 43.79
CA SER A 36 -10.81 30.38 43.65
C SER A 36 -9.63 30.18 44.59
N ALA A 37 -9.74 29.23 45.51
CA ALA A 37 -8.74 28.87 46.51
C ALA A 37 -7.58 28.02 45.94
N TYR A 38 -7.27 28.15 44.65
CA TYR A 38 -6.09 27.53 44.08
C TYR A 38 -4.89 28.48 44.20
N PRO A 39 -3.74 28.02 44.73
CA PRO A 39 -2.51 28.81 44.72
C PRO A 39 -2.21 29.22 43.28
N SER A 40 -2.21 30.52 43.05
CA SER A 40 -1.74 31.10 41.79
C SER A 40 -0.22 30.96 41.79
N ASP A 41 0.29 29.97 41.04
CA ASP A 41 1.70 29.85 40.67
C ASP A 41 2.11 30.93 39.65
N ALA A 42 1.69 32.17 39.89
CA ALA A 42 2.21 33.34 39.21
C ALA A 42 3.23 33.96 40.16
N GLU A 43 4.50 33.57 39.99
CA GLU A 43 5.71 34.42 40.04
C GLU A 43 6.95 33.53 40.00
N ASP A 44 7.28 33.03 38.81
CA ASP A 44 8.67 33.05 38.34
C ASP A 44 8.66 33.20 36.81
N ILE A 45 8.20 34.37 36.35
CA ILE A 45 8.47 34.85 34.99
C ILE A 45 9.87 35.51 35.03
N THR A 46 10.86 34.80 35.56
CA THR A 46 12.22 34.99 35.04
C THR A 46 12.16 34.67 33.56
N LEU A 47 12.92 35.42 32.76
CA LEU A 47 13.19 35.15 31.36
C LEU A 47 13.80 33.75 31.23
N ALA A 48 12.97 32.71 31.30
CA ALA A 48 13.28 31.37 30.88
C ALA A 48 13.45 31.48 29.36
N THR A 49 14.64 31.90 28.96
CA THR A 49 15.22 31.65 27.65
C THR A 49 14.69 30.27 27.23
N ARG A 50 13.81 30.24 26.22
CA ARG A 50 13.35 28.97 25.64
C ARG A 50 14.61 28.20 25.28
N LYS A 51 15.06 27.29 26.16
CA LYS A 51 16.19 26.41 25.87
C LYS A 51 15.80 25.72 24.59
N GLN A 52 16.45 26.08 23.49
CA GLN A 52 16.18 25.47 22.20
C GLN A 52 16.40 23.99 22.39
N LYS A 53 15.32 23.21 22.33
CA LYS A 53 15.39 21.77 22.48
C LYS A 53 16.26 21.28 21.33
N GLN A 54 17.42 20.73 21.65
CA GLN A 54 18.29 20.12 20.65
C GLN A 54 17.50 19.04 19.92
N PRO A 55 17.59 18.97 18.58
CA PRO A 55 16.90 17.93 17.83
C PRO A 55 17.43 16.56 18.26
N PHE A 56 16.52 15.59 18.30
CA PHE A 56 16.88 14.21 18.60
C PHE A 56 17.86 13.69 17.53
N PRO A 57 19.03 13.12 17.91
CA PRO A 57 20.04 12.66 16.96
C PRO A 57 19.62 11.34 16.30
N PHE A 58 18.66 11.39 15.37
CA PHE A 58 18.06 10.20 14.78
C PHE A 58 19.07 9.23 14.16
N LEU A 59 20.11 9.73 13.51
CA LEU A 59 21.14 8.91 12.86
C LEU A 59 22.13 8.26 13.84
N SER A 60 22.16 8.68 15.12
CA SER A 60 22.98 8.02 16.14
C SER A 60 22.32 6.73 16.68
N LEU A 61 21.05 6.48 16.35
CA LEU A 61 20.39 5.22 16.65
C LEU A 61 20.99 4.09 15.81
N PRO A 62 21.04 2.84 16.31
CA PRO A 62 21.28 1.66 15.47
C PRO A 62 20.26 1.54 14.32
N SER A 63 20.68 0.93 13.20
CA SER A 63 19.84 0.74 12.00
C SER A 63 18.53 0.03 12.29
N GLU A 64 18.55 -0.96 13.17
CA GLU A 64 17.40 -1.79 13.55
C GLU A 64 16.31 -0.92 14.19
N LEU A 65 16.69 0.04 15.02
CA LEU A 65 15.75 0.98 15.63
C LEU A 65 15.22 1.98 14.61
N ARG A 66 16.06 2.46 13.68
CA ARG A 66 15.61 3.32 12.57
C ARG A 66 14.59 2.60 11.69
N THR A 67 14.81 1.32 11.36
CA THR A 67 13.86 0.49 10.61
C THR A 67 12.52 0.35 11.33
N LYS A 68 12.51 0.14 12.66
CA LYS A 68 11.27 0.13 13.45
C LYS A 68 10.54 1.47 13.39
N ILE A 69 11.27 2.58 13.43
CA ILE A 69 10.68 3.92 13.29
C ILE A 69 10.09 4.12 11.88
N TYR A 70 10.76 3.66 10.82
CA TYR A 70 10.20 3.69 9.47
C TYR A 70 8.90 2.89 9.36
N ALA A 71 8.83 1.72 9.99
CA ALA A 71 7.60 0.92 10.02
C ALA A 71 6.43 1.68 10.66
N LEU A 72 6.69 2.41 11.75
CA LEU A 72 5.69 3.27 12.40
C LEU A 72 5.25 4.44 11.51
N ILE A 73 6.21 5.09 10.84
CA ILE A 73 5.90 6.21 9.92
C ILE A 73 5.05 5.73 8.75
N PHE A 74 5.37 4.57 8.18
CA PHE A 74 4.63 4.01 7.06
C PHE A 74 3.35 3.28 7.47
N ALA A 75 3.12 3.00 8.75
CA ALA A 75 1.94 2.27 9.24
C ALA A 75 0.58 2.74 8.66
N PRO A 76 0.35 4.03 8.36
CA PRO A 76 -0.90 4.47 7.74
C PRO A 76 -1.11 4.01 6.29
N PHE A 77 -0.08 3.52 5.59
CA PHE A 77 -0.26 2.98 4.25
C PHE A 77 -1.19 1.76 4.27
N PRO A 78 -2.06 1.62 3.25
CA PRO A 78 -2.79 0.38 3.05
C PRO A 78 -1.80 -0.78 2.83
N PRO A 79 -2.19 -2.01 3.19
CA PRO A 79 -1.32 -3.18 3.02
C PRO A 79 -0.94 -3.43 1.56
N ILE A 80 -1.80 -3.00 0.63
CA ILE A 80 -1.62 -3.14 -0.81
C ILE A 80 -1.61 -1.74 -1.43
N ILE A 81 -0.54 -1.44 -2.16
CA ILE A 81 -0.35 -0.18 -2.83
C ILE A 81 -0.84 -0.30 -4.28
N ASP A 82 -1.75 0.59 -4.65
CA ASP A 82 -2.34 0.71 -5.98
C ASP A 82 -2.60 2.19 -6.31
N LEU A 83 -3.02 2.48 -7.54
CA LEU A 83 -3.46 3.79 -8.02
C LEU A 83 -4.85 4.20 -7.49
N ASP A 84 -5.20 3.76 -6.28
CA ASP A 84 -6.44 4.13 -5.62
C ASP A 84 -6.38 5.60 -5.15
N PRO A 85 -7.39 6.43 -5.43
CA PRO A 85 -7.49 7.81 -4.93
C PRO A 85 -7.29 7.95 -3.42
N THR A 86 -7.71 6.97 -2.63
CA THR A 86 -7.56 6.97 -1.17
C THR A 86 -6.08 6.86 -0.77
N THR A 87 -5.30 6.01 -1.44
CA THR A 87 -3.84 5.86 -1.25
C THR A 87 -3.12 7.19 -1.48
N PHE A 88 -3.42 7.90 -2.58
CA PHE A 88 -2.82 9.20 -2.87
C PHE A 88 -3.16 10.26 -1.81
N SER A 89 -4.41 10.25 -1.34
CA SER A 89 -4.87 11.17 -0.30
C SER A 89 -4.11 10.97 1.01
N ILE A 90 -3.88 9.71 1.41
CA ILE A 90 -3.10 9.35 2.61
C ILE A 90 -1.65 9.82 2.45
N ILE A 91 -1.00 9.46 1.33
CA ILE A 91 0.39 9.83 1.03
C ILE A 91 0.58 11.35 1.15
N HIS A 92 -0.31 12.12 0.52
CA HIS A 92 -0.19 13.57 0.49
C HIS A 92 -0.48 14.22 1.85
N ARG A 93 -1.56 13.79 2.53
CA ARG A 93 -1.99 14.36 3.80
C ARG A 93 -0.95 14.13 4.91
N GLN A 94 -0.36 12.94 4.94
CA GLN A 94 0.58 12.55 5.99
C GLN A 94 2.05 12.71 5.58
N LYS A 95 2.31 13.21 4.36
CA LYS A 95 3.66 13.47 3.82
C LYS A 95 4.58 12.25 3.94
N LEU A 96 4.04 11.04 3.74
CA LEU A 96 4.75 9.80 4.04
C LEU A 96 6.03 9.61 3.21
N LEU A 97 6.04 10.14 1.98
CA LEU A 97 7.21 10.05 1.09
C LEU A 97 8.29 11.11 1.39
N SER A 98 8.10 11.98 2.37
CA SER A 98 9.09 13.02 2.74
C SER A 98 10.42 12.44 3.24
N LEU A 99 10.40 11.22 3.79
CA LEU A 99 11.61 10.50 4.18
C LEU A 99 12.57 10.30 3.00
N PHE A 100 12.05 10.16 1.79
CA PHE A 100 12.86 9.94 0.60
C PHE A 100 13.66 11.19 0.17
N SER A 101 13.43 12.34 0.80
CA SER A 101 14.13 13.59 0.48
C SER A 101 15.06 14.11 1.58
N VAL A 102 15.19 13.41 2.72
CA VAL A 102 15.93 13.94 3.87
C VAL A 102 17.45 13.91 3.65
N CYS A 103 18.02 12.70 3.51
CA CYS A 103 19.43 12.51 3.22
C CYS A 103 19.64 11.13 2.57
N LYS A 104 20.84 10.87 2.01
CA LYS A 104 21.14 9.62 1.29
C LYS A 104 20.94 8.38 2.16
N GLN A 105 21.36 8.42 3.43
CA GLN A 105 21.23 7.29 4.34
C GLN A 105 19.75 6.97 4.62
N ILE A 106 18.98 7.98 5.03
CA ILE A 106 17.54 7.82 5.30
C ILE A 106 16.81 7.37 4.03
N TYR A 107 17.15 7.93 2.88
CA TYR A 107 16.58 7.52 1.59
C TYR A 107 16.82 6.03 1.34
N ASN A 108 18.06 5.56 1.42
CA ASN A 108 18.39 4.16 1.15
C ASN A 108 17.67 3.21 2.11
N GLU A 109 17.70 3.50 3.42
CA GLU A 109 17.08 2.65 4.43
C GLU A 109 15.54 2.65 4.32
N SER A 110 14.93 3.82 4.22
CA SER A 110 13.47 3.96 4.18
C SER A 110 12.86 3.47 2.86
N SER A 111 13.52 3.71 1.72
CA SER A 111 13.02 3.22 0.43
C SER A 111 13.10 1.71 0.36
N HIS A 112 14.23 1.10 0.74
CA HIS A 112 14.36 -0.35 0.81
C HIS A 112 13.30 -0.94 1.75
N HIS A 113 13.14 -0.39 2.96
CA HIS A 113 12.12 -0.86 3.91
C HIS A 113 10.70 -0.75 3.33
N PHE A 114 10.36 0.37 2.69
CA PHE A 114 9.04 0.57 2.11
C PHE A 114 8.74 -0.45 0.99
N PHE A 115 9.61 -0.55 -0.01
CA PHE A 115 9.36 -1.41 -1.17
C PHE A 115 9.44 -2.91 -0.83
N SER A 116 10.24 -3.30 0.18
CA SER A 116 10.35 -4.69 0.62
C SER A 116 9.26 -5.13 1.60
N THR A 117 8.52 -4.21 2.21
CA THR A 117 7.48 -4.53 3.21
C THR A 117 6.07 -4.54 2.60
N TYR A 118 5.76 -3.58 1.73
CA TYR A 118 4.41 -3.43 1.18
C TYR A 118 4.20 -4.28 -0.07
N THR A 119 2.95 -4.69 -0.28
CA THR A 119 2.56 -5.39 -1.51
C THR A 119 2.16 -4.40 -2.58
N PHE A 120 2.61 -4.60 -3.82
CA PHE A 120 2.26 -3.72 -4.94
C PHE A 120 1.35 -4.42 -5.92
N ARG A 121 0.23 -3.78 -6.27
CA ARG A 121 -0.71 -4.33 -7.23
C ARG A 121 -0.19 -4.17 -8.66
N ILE A 122 -0.26 -5.24 -9.44
CA ILE A 122 0.22 -5.26 -10.83
C ILE A 122 -0.70 -4.43 -11.73
N PHE A 123 -2.01 -4.63 -11.61
CA PHE A 123 -3.03 -3.93 -12.41
C PHE A 123 -4.04 -3.20 -11.53
N PRO A 124 -4.40 -1.95 -11.83
CA PRO A 124 -5.34 -1.20 -11.02
C PRO A 124 -6.75 -1.76 -11.14
N VAL A 125 -7.43 -1.86 -9.99
CA VAL A 125 -8.81 -2.36 -9.90
C VAL A 125 -9.80 -1.25 -9.55
N HIS A 126 -9.32 -0.12 -9.01
CA HIS A 126 -10.20 0.97 -8.61
C HIS A 126 -10.96 1.52 -9.83
N PRO A 127 -12.31 1.60 -9.77
CA PRO A 127 -13.10 2.11 -10.88
C PRO A 127 -12.77 3.59 -11.14
N GLY A 128 -12.59 3.96 -12.41
CA GLY A 128 -12.34 5.34 -12.81
C GLY A 128 -11.12 5.50 -13.70
N ARG A 129 -10.39 6.60 -13.51
CA ARG A 129 -9.35 7.08 -14.43
C ARG A 129 -8.30 6.01 -14.76
N TYR A 130 -7.87 5.25 -13.76
CA TYR A 130 -6.76 4.32 -13.91
C TYR A 130 -7.16 2.90 -14.27
N PHE A 131 -8.44 2.51 -14.16
CA PHE A 131 -8.89 1.14 -14.42
C PHE A 131 -8.48 0.61 -15.81
N LYS A 132 -8.56 1.46 -16.84
CA LYS A 132 -8.20 1.13 -18.23
C LYS A 132 -6.82 1.67 -18.65
N THR A 133 -5.97 2.05 -17.70
CA THR A 133 -4.64 2.61 -18.00
C THR A 133 -3.74 1.58 -18.68
N LYS A 134 -2.97 2.01 -19.69
CA LYS A 134 -1.89 1.18 -20.27
C LYS A 134 -0.60 1.23 -19.46
N LYS A 135 -0.54 2.12 -18.47
CA LYS A 135 0.62 2.33 -17.60
C LYS A 135 0.12 2.18 -16.16
N PRO A 136 0.12 0.97 -15.56
CA PRO A 136 -0.30 0.76 -14.17
C PRO A 136 0.77 1.27 -13.19
N LEU A 137 0.56 1.09 -11.87
CA LEU A 137 1.49 1.60 -10.85
C LEU A 137 2.91 1.09 -11.08
N LEU A 138 3.06 -0.21 -11.30
CA LEU A 138 4.36 -0.85 -11.48
C LEU A 138 5.15 -0.24 -12.65
N ALA A 139 4.49 0.00 -13.78
CA ALA A 139 5.06 0.63 -14.96
C ALA A 139 5.42 2.13 -14.77
N ARG A 140 4.93 2.76 -13.70
CA ARG A 140 5.27 4.14 -13.33
C ARG A 140 6.45 4.22 -12.37
N LEU A 141 6.81 3.11 -11.72
CA LEU A 141 7.93 3.08 -10.79
C LEU A 141 9.26 3.02 -11.55
N PRO A 142 10.28 3.81 -11.14
CA PRO A 142 11.66 3.59 -11.54
C PRO A 142 12.11 2.14 -11.30
N ALA A 143 12.98 1.63 -12.18
CA ALA A 143 13.47 0.25 -12.12
C ALA A 143 14.13 -0.08 -10.76
N GLN A 144 14.85 0.88 -10.19
CA GLN A 144 15.50 0.76 -8.88
C GLN A 144 14.53 0.57 -7.70
N TYR A 145 13.24 0.89 -7.85
CA TYR A 145 12.25 0.59 -6.82
C TYR A 145 11.60 -0.76 -7.08
N ARG A 146 11.36 -1.09 -8.35
CA ARG A 146 10.84 -2.41 -8.76
C ARG A 146 11.74 -3.54 -8.30
N ASN A 147 13.06 -3.36 -8.36
CA ASN A 147 14.02 -4.36 -7.91
C ASN A 147 13.96 -4.65 -6.39
N SER A 148 13.37 -3.77 -5.59
CA SER A 148 13.30 -3.87 -4.13
C SER A 148 11.94 -4.42 -3.67
N ILE A 149 10.99 -4.60 -4.60
CA ILE A 149 9.69 -5.19 -4.30
C ILE A 149 9.86 -6.69 -4.06
N THR A 150 9.31 -7.16 -2.94
CA THR A 150 9.36 -8.58 -2.53
C THR A 150 8.03 -9.30 -2.77
N THR A 151 6.91 -8.56 -2.78
CA THR A 151 5.56 -9.10 -2.87
C THR A 151 4.73 -8.32 -3.89
N LEU A 152 4.13 -9.03 -4.84
CA LEU A 152 3.18 -8.48 -5.81
C LEU A 152 1.79 -9.04 -5.56
N GLU A 153 0.75 -8.29 -5.94
CA GLU A 153 -0.63 -8.78 -5.96
C GLU A 153 -1.22 -8.71 -7.38
N LEU A 154 -1.81 -9.81 -7.81
CA LEU A 154 -2.71 -9.91 -8.95
C LEU A 154 -4.14 -10.07 -8.42
N ARG A 155 -5.00 -9.09 -8.69
CA ARG A 155 -6.40 -9.12 -8.27
C ARG A 155 -7.29 -9.38 -9.47
N LEU A 156 -8.12 -10.42 -9.39
CA LEU A 156 -8.95 -10.95 -10.48
C LEU A 156 -10.43 -10.76 -10.15
N GLY A 157 -11.26 -10.51 -11.16
CA GLY A 157 -12.70 -10.27 -11.04
C GLY A 157 -13.16 -8.98 -11.73
N PRO A 158 -12.52 -7.81 -11.50
CA PRO A 158 -12.93 -6.57 -12.13
C PRO A 158 -12.90 -6.63 -13.66
N GLY A 159 -14.05 -6.32 -14.29
CA GLY A 159 -14.17 -6.35 -15.74
C GLY A 159 -14.19 -7.76 -16.34
N TRP A 160 -14.53 -8.80 -15.59
CA TRP A 160 -14.52 -10.20 -16.05
C TRP A 160 -15.23 -10.45 -17.39
N ASN A 161 -16.31 -9.73 -17.69
CA ASN A 161 -17.03 -9.85 -18.96
C ASN A 161 -16.35 -9.12 -20.13
N SER A 162 -15.50 -8.13 -19.84
CA SER A 162 -14.69 -7.40 -20.83
C SER A 162 -13.43 -6.85 -20.14
N PRO A 163 -12.40 -7.70 -19.98
CA PRO A 163 -11.21 -7.33 -19.22
C PRO A 163 -10.56 -6.06 -19.77
N PRO A 164 -10.01 -5.18 -18.92
CA PRO A 164 -9.45 -3.93 -19.41
C PRO A 164 -8.29 -4.17 -20.37
N ARG A 165 -8.28 -3.49 -21.53
CA ARG A 165 -7.22 -3.63 -22.55
C ARG A 165 -5.79 -3.35 -22.05
N GLY A 166 -5.65 -2.69 -20.90
CA GLY A 166 -4.36 -2.42 -20.26
C GLY A 166 -3.83 -3.58 -19.40
N TRP A 167 -4.66 -4.60 -19.13
CA TRP A 167 -4.29 -5.79 -18.38
C TRP A 167 -3.61 -6.78 -19.31
N ILE A 168 -2.36 -6.49 -19.64
CA ILE A 168 -1.54 -7.31 -20.51
C ILE A 168 -0.14 -7.35 -19.91
N VAL A 169 0.42 -8.54 -19.82
CA VAL A 169 1.83 -8.70 -19.46
C VAL A 169 2.70 -8.39 -20.68
N SER A 170 3.31 -7.21 -20.65
CA SER A 170 4.21 -6.73 -21.70
C SER A 170 5.50 -6.19 -21.08
N PRO A 171 6.60 -6.06 -21.86
CA PRO A 171 7.86 -5.49 -21.35
C PRO A 171 7.68 -4.10 -20.71
N LEU A 172 6.72 -3.31 -21.19
CA LEU A 172 6.39 -1.98 -20.65
C LEU A 172 5.84 -2.00 -19.22
N LEU A 173 5.33 -3.16 -18.76
CA LEU A 173 4.88 -3.35 -17.39
C LEU A 173 6.04 -3.35 -16.40
N GLY A 174 7.23 -3.73 -16.88
CA GLY A 174 8.45 -3.65 -16.10
C GLY A 174 8.64 -4.77 -15.09
N LEU A 175 7.95 -5.91 -15.28
CA LEU A 175 8.02 -7.08 -14.40
C LEU A 175 9.43 -7.71 -14.36
N SER A 176 10.18 -7.65 -15.46
CA SER A 176 11.57 -8.13 -15.52
C SER A 176 12.49 -7.48 -14.49
N ASP A 177 12.19 -6.23 -14.10
CA ASP A 177 13.00 -5.49 -13.12
C ASP A 177 12.66 -5.90 -11.68
N CYS A 178 11.61 -6.70 -11.47
CA CYS A 178 11.14 -7.14 -10.15
C CYS A 178 11.93 -8.37 -9.64
N THR A 179 13.25 -8.23 -9.57
CA THR A 179 14.18 -9.35 -9.30
C THR A 179 14.11 -9.89 -7.86
N SER A 180 13.68 -9.07 -6.90
CA SER A 180 13.55 -9.47 -5.48
C SER A 180 12.19 -10.06 -5.11
N VAL A 181 11.24 -10.12 -6.05
CA VAL A 181 9.91 -10.68 -5.76
C VAL A 181 10.05 -12.16 -5.44
N ARG A 182 9.45 -12.59 -4.35
CA ARG A 182 9.39 -14.00 -3.89
C ARG A 182 7.97 -14.50 -3.74
N VAL A 183 7.02 -13.60 -3.45
CA VAL A 183 5.62 -13.93 -3.21
C VAL A 183 4.73 -13.22 -4.24
N LEU A 184 3.85 -13.99 -4.87
CA LEU A 184 2.74 -13.46 -5.66
C LEU A 184 1.43 -13.78 -4.94
N LYS A 185 0.71 -12.74 -4.51
CA LYS A 185 -0.65 -12.87 -3.98
C LYS A 185 -1.64 -12.82 -5.12
N ILE A 186 -2.55 -13.79 -5.18
CA ILE A 186 -3.64 -13.82 -6.16
C ILE A 186 -4.95 -13.72 -5.39
N PHE A 187 -5.66 -12.62 -5.58
CA PHE A 187 -6.95 -12.38 -4.94
C PHE A 187 -8.07 -12.50 -5.97
N VAL A 188 -8.96 -13.48 -5.82
CA VAL A 188 -10.08 -13.71 -6.74
C VAL A 188 -11.37 -13.13 -6.16
N GLU A 189 -11.92 -12.11 -6.79
CA GLU A 189 -13.19 -11.50 -6.38
C GLU A 189 -14.41 -12.24 -6.93
N CYS A 190 -14.29 -12.82 -8.13
CA CYS A 190 -15.41 -13.40 -8.87
C CYS A 190 -14.93 -14.60 -9.70
N ASP A 191 -15.75 -15.66 -9.72
CA ASP A 191 -15.59 -16.83 -10.57
C ASP A 191 -16.77 -16.92 -11.56
N PRO A 192 -16.61 -16.42 -12.81
CA PRO A 192 -17.66 -16.44 -13.83
C PRO A 192 -18.03 -17.82 -14.37
N SER A 193 -17.31 -18.88 -13.96
CA SER A 193 -17.66 -20.25 -14.34
C SER A 193 -18.91 -20.75 -13.62
N ASP A 194 -19.24 -20.16 -12.47
CA ASP A 194 -20.46 -20.51 -11.72
C ASP A 194 -21.72 -20.33 -12.58
N ALA A 195 -22.65 -21.28 -12.44
CA ALA A 195 -23.91 -21.31 -13.16
C ALA A 195 -24.74 -20.02 -13.00
N ILE A 196 -24.57 -19.29 -11.89
CA ILE A 196 -25.24 -18.00 -11.67
C ILE A 196 -24.86 -16.93 -12.71
N PHE A 197 -23.69 -17.06 -13.35
CA PHE A 197 -23.22 -16.11 -14.37
C PHE A 197 -23.53 -16.59 -15.80
N LYS A 198 -24.23 -17.71 -15.96
CA LYS A 198 -24.65 -18.23 -17.27
C LYS A 198 -25.52 -17.19 -17.99
N GLY A 199 -25.14 -16.82 -19.21
CA GLY A 199 -25.80 -15.78 -20.00
C GLY A 199 -25.30 -14.35 -19.75
N PHE A 200 -24.57 -14.10 -18.66
CA PHE A 200 -23.88 -12.84 -18.44
C PHE A 200 -22.41 -12.89 -18.87
N ARG A 201 -21.81 -14.08 -18.91
CA ARG A 201 -20.43 -14.29 -19.37
C ARG A 201 -20.28 -14.18 -20.87
N ALA A 202 -19.18 -13.58 -21.30
CA ALA A 202 -18.79 -13.46 -22.70
C ALA A 202 -18.66 -14.82 -23.39
N GLY A 203 -18.23 -15.84 -22.66
CA GLY A 203 -18.14 -17.22 -23.11
C GLY A 203 -17.64 -18.12 -22.00
N ASP A 204 -17.79 -19.43 -22.19
CA ASP A 204 -17.33 -20.46 -21.27
C ASP A 204 -15.80 -20.52 -21.30
N GLY A 205 -15.15 -20.48 -20.13
CA GLY A 205 -13.69 -20.53 -20.01
C GLY A 205 -12.96 -19.24 -20.46
N PHE A 206 -13.68 -18.22 -20.92
CA PHE A 206 -13.08 -17.00 -21.47
C PHE A 206 -12.24 -16.25 -20.43
N TYR A 207 -12.80 -16.03 -19.23
CA TYR A 207 -12.12 -15.22 -18.22
C TYR A 207 -11.04 -16.04 -17.50
N GLU A 208 -11.29 -17.33 -17.31
CA GLU A 208 -10.37 -18.31 -16.75
C GLU A 208 -9.11 -18.40 -17.60
N GLY A 209 -9.27 -18.58 -18.93
CA GLY A 209 -8.17 -18.58 -19.88
C GLY A 209 -7.39 -17.27 -19.86
N PHE A 210 -8.08 -16.13 -19.86
CA PHE A 210 -7.45 -14.82 -19.73
C PHE A 210 -6.61 -14.70 -18.44
N CYS A 211 -7.14 -15.14 -17.29
CA CYS A 211 -6.43 -15.11 -16.02
C CYS A 211 -5.21 -16.05 -16.00
N GLN A 212 -5.33 -17.23 -16.60
CA GLN A 212 -4.21 -18.17 -16.76
C GLN A 212 -3.10 -17.56 -17.63
N GLU A 213 -3.44 -16.91 -18.76
CA GLU A 213 -2.48 -16.24 -19.63
C GLU A 213 -1.75 -15.09 -18.93
N LEU A 214 -2.46 -14.30 -18.11
CA LEU A 214 -1.84 -13.26 -17.27
C LEU A 214 -0.84 -13.88 -16.29
N LEU A 215 -1.22 -14.96 -15.61
CA LEU A 215 -0.37 -15.63 -14.64
C LEU A 215 0.88 -16.24 -15.29
N GLU A 216 0.70 -16.89 -16.44
CA GLU A 216 1.79 -17.41 -17.27
C GLU A 216 2.77 -16.30 -17.67
N GLY A 217 2.25 -15.15 -18.12
CA GLY A 217 3.06 -13.99 -18.42
C GLY A 217 3.87 -13.50 -17.22
N ILE A 218 3.26 -13.46 -16.04
CA ILE A 218 3.94 -13.04 -14.80
C ILE A 218 5.08 -14.00 -14.43
N PHE A 219 4.86 -15.33 -14.48
CA PHE A 219 5.93 -16.30 -14.22
C PHE A 219 7.01 -16.32 -15.31
N ARG A 220 6.65 -15.95 -16.55
CA ARG A 220 7.63 -15.74 -17.61
C ARG A 220 8.56 -14.59 -17.26
N ASP A 221 8.03 -13.44 -16.83
CA ASP A 221 8.81 -12.22 -16.67
C ASP A 221 9.43 -12.08 -15.26
N VAL A 222 8.83 -12.66 -14.22
CA VAL A 222 9.30 -12.62 -12.82
C VAL A 222 9.76 -14.01 -12.35
N LYS A 223 11.02 -14.34 -12.64
CA LYS A 223 11.59 -15.65 -12.30
C LYS A 223 11.77 -15.91 -10.81
N GLY A 224 11.88 -14.84 -10.01
CA GLY A 224 12.13 -14.92 -8.58
C GLY A 224 10.95 -15.43 -7.73
N ILE A 225 9.73 -15.49 -8.28
CA ILE A 225 8.56 -15.95 -7.53
C ILE A 225 8.76 -17.41 -7.10
N GLN A 226 8.58 -17.67 -5.81
CA GLN A 226 8.68 -18.98 -5.19
C GLN A 226 7.32 -19.45 -4.68
N THR A 227 6.57 -18.54 -4.05
CA THR A 227 5.28 -18.83 -3.42
C THR A 227 4.17 -18.04 -4.06
N VAL A 228 3.04 -18.69 -4.28
CA VAL A 228 1.79 -18.11 -4.77
C VAL A 228 0.75 -18.27 -3.69
N GLU A 229 0.29 -17.16 -3.12
CA GLU A 229 -0.71 -17.15 -2.07
C GLU A 229 -2.08 -16.85 -2.69
N PHE A 230 -3.01 -17.80 -2.60
CA PHE A 230 -4.37 -17.63 -3.08
C PHE A 230 -5.31 -17.17 -1.98
N ASP A 231 -6.11 -16.17 -2.30
CA ASP A 231 -7.20 -15.70 -1.46
C ASP A 231 -8.38 -15.27 -2.33
N ALA A 232 -9.57 -15.11 -1.74
CA ALA A 232 -10.76 -14.82 -2.52
C ALA A 232 -11.89 -14.22 -1.69
N PHE A 233 -12.89 -13.64 -2.39
CA PHE A 233 -14.17 -13.34 -1.76
C PHE A 233 -14.98 -14.60 -1.43
N PRO A 234 -15.93 -14.53 -0.47
CA PRO A 234 -16.70 -15.69 -0.02
C PRO A 234 -17.45 -16.46 -1.12
N GLY A 235 -17.87 -15.76 -2.17
CA GLY A 235 -18.58 -16.34 -3.31
C GLY A 235 -17.73 -17.21 -4.23
N VAL A 236 -16.40 -17.20 -4.08
CA VAL A 236 -15.50 -18.02 -4.88
C VAL A 236 -15.29 -19.37 -4.19
N GLN A 237 -15.38 -20.45 -4.98
CA GLN A 237 -15.17 -21.82 -4.52
C GLN A 237 -13.72 -22.26 -4.76
N ARG A 238 -13.16 -23.00 -3.80
CA ARG A 238 -11.77 -23.47 -3.88
C ARG A 238 -11.53 -24.41 -5.04
N THR A 239 -12.55 -25.21 -5.36
CA THR A 239 -12.57 -26.22 -6.42
C THR A 239 -13.29 -25.73 -7.68
N GLY A 240 -13.58 -24.42 -7.78
CA GLY A 240 -14.17 -23.83 -8.98
C GLY A 240 -13.16 -23.78 -10.13
N ASP A 241 -13.67 -23.67 -11.35
CA ASP A 241 -12.86 -23.74 -12.58
C ASP A 241 -11.79 -22.64 -12.64
N MET A 242 -12.12 -21.43 -12.18
CA MET A 242 -11.14 -20.33 -12.06
C MET A 242 -9.97 -20.73 -11.15
N MET A 243 -10.26 -21.28 -9.97
CA MET A 243 -9.23 -21.66 -9.00
C MET A 243 -8.40 -22.84 -9.48
N ASN A 244 -9.04 -23.86 -10.06
CA ASN A 244 -8.35 -25.02 -10.61
C ASN A 244 -7.41 -24.61 -11.76
N GLY A 245 -7.91 -23.81 -12.70
CA GLY A 245 -7.11 -23.33 -13.82
C GLY A 245 -5.88 -22.52 -13.38
N LEU A 246 -6.02 -21.66 -12.37
CA LEU A 246 -4.88 -20.94 -11.80
C LEU A 246 -3.90 -21.89 -11.11
N ARG A 247 -4.39 -22.88 -10.34
CA ARG A 247 -3.53 -23.88 -9.67
C ARG A 247 -2.73 -24.71 -10.66
N GLU A 248 -3.33 -25.12 -11.79
CA GLU A 248 -2.63 -25.85 -12.85
C GLU A 248 -1.43 -25.07 -13.40
N VAL A 249 -1.58 -23.75 -13.60
CA VAL A 249 -0.47 -22.88 -14.01
C VAL A 249 0.62 -22.81 -12.94
N VAL A 250 0.23 -22.66 -11.67
CA VAL A 250 1.18 -22.65 -10.54
C VAL A 250 1.96 -23.96 -10.42
N GLU A 251 1.28 -25.10 -10.58
CA GLU A 251 1.87 -26.43 -10.53
C GLU A 251 2.83 -26.68 -11.70
N ARG A 252 2.45 -26.28 -12.92
CA ARG A 252 3.31 -26.35 -14.12
C ARG A 252 4.64 -25.61 -13.92
N HIS A 253 4.60 -24.46 -13.25
CA HIS A 253 5.78 -23.67 -12.91
C HIS A 253 6.47 -24.09 -11.61
N LYS A 254 6.00 -25.18 -10.98
CA LYS A 254 6.54 -25.78 -9.75
C LYS A 254 6.66 -24.77 -8.61
N LYS A 255 5.67 -23.89 -8.47
CA LYS A 255 5.62 -22.89 -7.40
C LYS A 255 4.90 -23.46 -6.19
N VAL A 256 5.26 -22.95 -5.01
CA VAL A 256 4.60 -23.34 -3.75
C VAL A 256 3.25 -22.65 -3.65
N VAL A 257 2.21 -23.40 -3.34
CA VAL A 257 0.86 -22.87 -3.08
C VAL A 257 0.72 -22.53 -1.60
N GLY A 258 0.27 -21.31 -1.30
CA GLY A 258 -0.17 -20.86 0.02
C GLY A 258 -1.60 -20.33 -0.01
N TRP A 259 -2.19 -20.13 1.16
CA TRP A 259 -3.57 -19.66 1.32
C TRP A 259 -3.59 -18.37 2.14
N GLY A 260 -4.29 -17.36 1.64
CA GLY A 260 -4.50 -16.09 2.31
C GLY A 260 -5.55 -16.17 3.42
N PRO A 261 -5.60 -15.14 4.29
CA PRO A 261 -6.44 -15.15 5.48
C PRO A 261 -7.92 -14.83 5.22
N GLU A 262 -8.27 -14.08 4.16
CA GLU A 262 -9.62 -13.51 3.98
C GLU A 262 -10.66 -14.61 3.77
N ARG A 263 -10.37 -15.56 2.88
CA ARG A 263 -11.29 -16.65 2.52
C ARG A 263 -11.35 -17.77 3.56
N GLY A 264 -10.33 -17.87 4.41
CA GLY A 264 -10.23 -18.90 5.44
C GLY A 264 -9.91 -20.31 4.92
N TRP A 265 -9.43 -20.48 3.68
CA TRP A 265 -9.05 -21.79 3.15
C TRP A 265 -7.81 -22.41 3.81
N GLY A 266 -6.96 -21.57 4.40
CA GLY A 266 -5.81 -22.00 5.18
C GLY A 266 -6.12 -22.33 6.64
N LEU A 267 -7.36 -22.10 7.11
CA LEU A 267 -7.77 -22.47 8.46
C LEU A 267 -8.13 -23.96 8.46
N GLU A 268 -7.40 -24.74 9.25
CA GLU A 268 -7.67 -26.15 9.47
C GLU A 268 -9.10 -26.32 9.99
N LYS A 269 -9.94 -27.07 9.26
CA LYS A 269 -11.11 -27.68 9.89
C LYS A 269 -10.60 -28.83 10.74
N PRO A 270 -11.05 -28.99 12.01
CA PRO A 270 -10.64 -30.13 12.82
C PRO A 270 -11.03 -31.44 12.11
N GLY A 271 -10.03 -32.16 11.59
CA GLY A 271 -10.19 -33.46 10.90
C GLY A 271 -9.68 -33.56 9.46
N GLU A 272 -9.23 -32.49 8.80
CA GLU A 272 -8.72 -32.55 7.42
C GLU A 272 -7.19 -32.63 7.33
N VAL A 273 -6.69 -33.42 6.37
CA VAL A 273 -5.28 -33.76 6.17
C VAL A 273 -4.45 -32.53 5.75
N ARG A 274 -3.27 -32.42 6.37
CA ARG A 274 -2.25 -31.38 6.13
C ARG A 274 -1.83 -31.28 4.67
N GLU A 275 -2.28 -30.25 3.95
CA GLU A 275 -1.46 -29.66 2.90
C GLU A 275 -0.38 -28.81 3.59
N ARG A 276 0.90 -29.07 3.30
CA ARG A 276 2.06 -28.52 4.01
C ARG A 276 2.08 -26.99 3.97
N ILE A 277 1.59 -26.34 5.02
CA ILE A 277 1.81 -24.91 5.29
C ILE A 277 3.25 -24.76 5.77
N TRP A 278 4.15 -24.24 4.92
CA TRP A 278 5.50 -23.88 5.34
C TRP A 278 5.49 -22.53 6.06
N LEU A 279 6.09 -22.50 7.25
CA LEU A 279 6.18 -21.35 8.17
C LEU A 279 6.87 -20.10 7.58
N ASP A 280 7.49 -20.20 6.40
CA ASP A 280 8.20 -19.08 5.77
C ASP A 280 7.26 -17.95 5.33
N ALA A 281 6.00 -18.24 4.99
CA ALA A 281 5.01 -17.20 4.68
C ALA A 281 4.68 -16.32 5.91
N VAL A 282 4.71 -16.90 7.11
CA VAL A 282 4.46 -16.19 8.37
C VAL A 282 5.65 -15.31 8.76
N LEU A 283 6.87 -15.72 8.43
CA LEU A 283 8.07 -14.89 8.68
C LEU A 283 8.24 -13.74 7.68
N VAL A 284 7.81 -13.91 6.43
CA VAL A 284 7.82 -12.83 5.41
C VAL A 284 6.79 -11.74 5.75
N HIS A 285 5.67 -12.12 6.39
CA HIS A 285 4.78 -11.18 7.04
C HIS A 285 5.36 -10.70 8.37
N GLY A 286 6.38 -9.84 8.29
CA GLY A 286 6.99 -9.18 9.45
C GLY A 286 5.91 -8.76 10.46
N VAL A 287 5.78 -9.57 11.52
CA VAL A 287 4.87 -9.32 12.63
C VAL A 287 5.40 -8.08 13.33
N GLY A 288 4.83 -6.94 12.97
CA GLY A 288 5.19 -5.64 13.49
C GLY A 288 4.03 -4.64 13.46
N ARG A 289 2.78 -5.09 13.25
CA ARG A 289 1.60 -4.25 13.49
C ARG A 289 0.90 -4.76 14.74
N ALA A 290 1.20 -4.12 15.87
CA ALA A 290 0.31 -4.14 17.01
C ALA A 290 -1.07 -3.69 16.52
N ARG A 291 -2.06 -4.59 16.52
CA ARG A 291 -3.45 -4.18 16.46
C ARG A 291 -3.72 -3.40 17.73
N VAL A 292 -3.87 -2.08 17.60
CA VAL A 292 -4.61 -1.30 18.60
C VAL A 292 -6.06 -1.75 18.44
N ILE A 293 -6.46 -2.74 19.23
CA ILE A 293 -7.87 -3.08 19.42
C ILE A 293 -8.43 -1.96 20.29
N PRO A 294 -9.44 -1.19 19.84
CA PRO A 294 -10.15 -0.29 20.74
C PRO A 294 -10.81 -1.14 21.83
N ALA A 295 -10.45 -0.87 23.09
CA ALA A 295 -11.05 -1.53 24.24
C ALA A 295 -12.55 -1.18 24.33
N GLY A 296 -13.38 -2.20 24.56
CA GLY A 296 -14.84 -2.12 24.66
C GLY A 296 -15.49 -2.64 23.36
N VAL A 297 -16.15 -3.79 23.34
CA VAL A 297 -17.18 -4.28 24.27
C VAL A 297 -17.06 -5.80 24.35
N GLU A 298 -16.72 -6.33 25.53
CA GLU A 298 -17.00 -7.72 25.87
C GLU A 298 -18.52 -7.83 26.12
N ALA A 299 -19.24 -8.46 25.21
CA ALA A 299 -20.54 -9.03 25.52
C ALA A 299 -20.32 -10.48 25.94
N ILE A 300 -20.16 -10.67 27.25
CA ILE A 300 -20.38 -11.93 27.93
C ILE A 300 -21.81 -12.37 27.61
N VAL A 301 -21.98 -13.52 26.96
CA VAL A 301 -23.22 -14.29 27.10
C VAL A 301 -22.81 -15.66 27.60
N ALA A 302 -22.96 -15.82 28.91
CA ALA A 302 -23.00 -17.11 29.58
C ALA A 302 -24.40 -17.32 30.17
N SER A 303 -24.84 -18.57 30.14
CA SER A 303 -26.05 -19.16 30.75
C SER A 303 -27.33 -19.02 29.93
N ALA A 304 -28.17 -20.06 29.78
CA ALA A 304 -28.31 -21.33 30.50
C ALA A 304 -28.70 -22.47 29.54
#